data_AF-A0A846Q9Q5-F1
#
_entry.id   AF-A0A846Q9Q5-F1
#
_cell.length_a   1.000
_cell.length_b   1.000
_cell.length_c   1.000
_cell.angle_alpha   90.00
_cell.angle_beta   90.00
_cell.angle_gamma   90.00
#
_symmetry.space_group_name_H-M   'P 1'
#
loop_
_entity.id
_entity.type
_entity.pdbx_description
1 polymer ?
#
loop_
_entity_poly.entity_id
_entity_poly.type
_entity_poly.pdbx_seq_one_letter_code
_entity_poly.pdbx_strand_id
1 'polypeptide(L)'
;MKISLDVERERETERVDFDVMMLLCGGWSGRDRQEILRHAEELRHLGVEPPEKFPIIFPVSRYLLTGGDEVEVISTETSGEVEYVAFADRDVFISVGSDHTDRSIEGISIEKAKQSCPKVVAQKAWAYQDVKDHWDELVVKSYAYSQGKRLLYQEAALSSLITVETLLAHVDRERFGDKGLVLFSGTVPLLTKNFIYADEFEVEMSDPRLNRRMSHRYRVKVL
;
A
#
# COMPACT_ATOMS: atom_id res chain seq x y z
N MET A 1 4.30 18.45 -3.33
CA MET A 1 3.64 18.10 -4.62
C MET A 1 2.17 17.94 -4.31
N LYS A 2 1.28 18.04 -5.30
CA LYS A 2 -0.16 17.89 -5.07
C LYS A 2 -0.68 16.63 -5.72
N ILE A 3 -1.66 16.00 -5.08
CA ILE A 3 -2.49 14.96 -5.67
C ILE A 3 -3.95 15.30 -5.38
N SER A 4 -4.80 15.24 -6.39
CA SER A 4 -6.24 15.41 -6.21
C SER A 4 -6.87 14.07 -5.84
N LEU A 5 -7.70 14.08 -4.81
CA LEU A 5 -8.53 12.95 -4.41
C LEU A 5 -10.01 13.28 -4.64
N ASP A 6 -10.75 12.33 -5.18
CA ASP A 6 -12.21 12.33 -5.21
C ASP A 6 -12.70 11.57 -3.98
N VAL A 7 -12.94 12.30 -2.89
CA VAL A 7 -13.32 11.76 -1.58
C VAL A 7 -14.82 11.53 -1.54
N GLU A 8 -15.23 10.28 -1.43
CA GLU A 8 -16.62 9.88 -1.26
C GLU A 8 -17.00 9.87 0.22
N ARG A 9 -18.00 10.69 0.55
CA ARG A 9 -18.74 10.71 1.82
C ARG A 9 -20.14 10.15 1.60
N GLU A 10 -20.88 9.83 2.67
CA GLU A 10 -22.20 9.18 2.61
C GLU A 10 -23.17 9.67 1.50
N ARG A 11 -23.11 10.95 1.09
CA ARG A 11 -24.03 11.53 0.10
C ARG A 11 -23.39 12.39 -0.98
N GLU A 12 -22.08 12.57 -0.95
CA GLU A 12 -21.39 13.48 -1.86
C GLU A 12 -19.96 13.02 -2.15
N THR A 13 -19.47 13.41 -3.31
CA THR A 13 -18.05 13.30 -3.64
C THR A 13 -17.48 14.70 -3.68
N GLU A 14 -16.47 14.96 -2.86
CA GLU A 14 -15.72 16.21 -2.86
C GLU A 14 -14.34 16.01 -3.47
N ARG A 15 -13.86 17.00 -4.22
CA ARG A 15 -12.49 17.00 -4.71
C ARG A 15 -11.57 17.70 -3.73
N VAL A 16 -10.59 16.97 -3.21
CA VAL A 16 -9.60 17.46 -2.26
C VAL A 16 -8.23 17.50 -2.93
N ASP A 17 -7.64 18.69 -3.04
CA ASP A 17 -6.25 18.83 -3.45
C ASP A 17 -5.33 18.67 -2.23
N PHE A 18 -4.70 17.51 -2.12
CA PHE A 18 -3.86 17.16 -0.98
C PHE A 18 -2.39 17.55 -1.23
N ASP A 19 -1.83 18.35 -0.32
CA ASP A 19 -0.42 18.76 -0.35
C ASP A 19 0.46 17.69 0.28
N VAL A 20 1.13 16.89 -0.55
CA VAL A 20 2.02 15.81 -0.10
C VAL A 20 3.38 16.38 0.31
N MET A 21 3.62 16.29 1.61
CA MET A 21 4.84 16.70 2.30
C MET A 21 5.72 15.51 2.67
N MET A 22 5.09 14.36 2.99
CA MET A 22 5.78 13.14 3.37
C MET A 22 5.12 11.92 2.73
N LEU A 23 5.94 11.00 2.23
CA LEU A 23 5.51 9.72 1.70
C LEU A 23 6.25 8.62 2.46
N LEU A 24 5.50 7.77 3.14
CA LEU A 24 6.02 6.67 3.95
C LEU A 24 5.47 5.35 3.44
N CYS A 25 6.30 4.31 3.48
CA CYS A 25 5.91 2.94 3.21
C CYS A 25 6.04 2.11 4.49
N GLY A 26 4.97 1.39 4.81
CA GLY A 26 4.95 0.39 5.86
C GLY A 26 5.48 -0.95 5.36
N GLY A 27 6.05 -1.72 6.27
CA GLY A 27 6.39 -3.12 6.04
C GLY A 27 6.18 -3.92 7.32
N TRP A 28 6.06 -5.24 7.19
CA TRP A 28 5.78 -6.12 8.33
C TRP A 28 4.53 -5.71 9.10
N SER A 29 3.48 -5.34 8.37
CA SER A 29 2.27 -4.70 8.90
C SER A 29 1.14 -5.67 9.24
N GLY A 30 1.47 -6.94 9.45
CA GLY A 30 0.51 -7.92 9.95
C GLY A 30 -0.03 -7.53 11.31
N ARG A 31 -1.32 -7.77 11.56
CA ARG A 31 -1.92 -7.48 12.86
C ARG A 31 -1.62 -8.56 13.90
N ASP A 32 -1.45 -9.81 13.47
CA ASP A 32 -1.09 -10.91 14.36
C ASP A 32 0.41 -10.89 14.69
N ARG A 33 0.70 -10.45 15.91
CA ARG A 33 2.06 -10.39 16.43
C ARG A 33 2.72 -11.77 16.52
N GLN A 34 1.97 -12.83 16.82
CA GLN A 34 2.53 -14.17 16.87
C GLN A 34 2.92 -14.66 15.48
N GLU A 35 2.13 -14.36 14.45
CA GLU A 35 2.48 -14.65 13.05
C GLU A 35 3.73 -13.90 12.61
N ILE A 36 3.82 -12.59 12.91
CA ILE A 36 5.03 -11.80 12.63
C ILE A 36 6.25 -12.42 13.29
N LEU A 37 6.16 -12.77 14.58
CA LEU A 37 7.29 -13.34 15.31
C LEU A 37 7.69 -14.73 14.79
N ARG A 38 6.72 -15.57 14.40
CA ARG A 38 7.03 -16.86 13.76
C ARG A 38 7.76 -16.64 12.43
N HIS A 39 7.28 -15.73 11.60
CA HIS A 39 7.91 -15.42 10.32
C HIS A 39 9.33 -14.83 10.51
N ALA A 40 9.51 -13.98 11.51
CA ALA A 40 10.82 -13.44 11.87
C ALA A 40 11.81 -14.53 12.28
N GLU A 41 11.36 -15.55 13.04
CA GLU A 41 12.20 -16.68 13.44
C GLU A 41 12.52 -17.62 12.27
N GLU A 42 11.57 -17.84 11.36
CA GLU A 42 11.81 -18.57 10.10
C GLU A 42 12.90 -17.89 9.27
N LEU A 43 12.87 -16.56 9.14
CA LEU A 43 13.92 -15.81 8.45
C LEU A 43 15.29 -15.96 9.12
N ARG A 44 15.34 -15.93 10.45
CA ARG A 44 16.60 -16.16 11.20
C ARG A 44 17.18 -17.54 10.92
N HIS A 45 16.34 -18.58 10.85
CA HIS A 45 16.78 -19.92 10.47
C HIS A 45 17.34 -19.99 9.03
N LEU A 46 16.89 -19.10 8.15
CA LEU A 46 17.41 -18.93 6.79
C LEU A 46 18.62 -17.98 6.72
N GLY A 47 19.10 -17.46 7.85
CA GLY A 47 20.25 -16.55 7.93
C GLY A 47 19.92 -15.09 7.57
N VAL A 48 18.64 -14.72 7.55
CA VAL A 48 18.16 -13.35 7.30
C VAL A 48 17.77 -12.73 8.64
N GLU A 49 18.39 -11.60 9.01
CA GLU A 49 18.02 -10.89 10.25
C GLU A 49 16.73 -10.09 10.03
N PRO A 50 15.66 -10.36 10.82
CA PRO A 50 14.43 -9.58 10.75
C PRO A 50 14.63 -8.18 11.36
N PRO A 51 13.74 -7.22 11.05
CA PRO A 51 13.77 -5.91 11.68
C PRO A 51 13.67 -5.96 13.22
N GLU A 52 14.28 -4.98 13.90
CA GLU A 52 14.22 -4.87 15.36
C GLU A 52 12.85 -4.40 15.89
N LYS A 53 12.09 -3.68 15.06
CA LYS A 53 10.78 -3.11 15.40
C LYS A 53 9.75 -3.47 14.33
N PHE A 54 8.53 -3.70 14.77
CA PHE A 54 7.37 -3.97 13.92
C PHE A 54 6.21 -3.01 14.28
N PRO A 55 5.47 -2.47 13.29
CA PRO A 55 5.82 -2.50 11.86
C PRO A 55 7.10 -1.68 11.61
N ILE A 56 7.72 -1.88 10.44
CA ILE A 56 8.73 -0.97 9.94
C ILE A 56 8.05 0.13 9.13
N ILE A 57 8.55 1.36 9.25
CA ILE A 57 8.12 2.49 8.45
C ILE A 57 9.37 3.19 7.94
N PHE A 58 9.44 3.42 6.64
CA PHE A 58 10.56 4.14 6.05
C PHE A 58 10.06 5.21 5.06
N PRO A 59 10.73 6.38 5.01
CA PRO A 59 10.39 7.42 4.06
C PRO A 59 10.90 7.07 2.67
N VAL A 60 10.12 7.45 1.67
CA VAL A 60 10.54 7.45 0.27
C VAL A 60 10.31 8.82 -0.34
N SER A 61 10.97 9.10 -1.45
CA SER A 61 10.84 10.40 -2.11
C SER A 61 9.42 10.62 -2.63
N ARG A 62 8.80 11.74 -2.24
CA ARG A 62 7.43 12.09 -2.63
C ARG A 62 7.16 12.00 -4.13
N TYR A 63 8.14 12.32 -4.98
CA TYR A 63 7.98 12.30 -6.45
C TYR A 63 7.62 10.91 -7.01
N LEU A 64 7.79 9.85 -6.22
CA LEU A 64 7.38 8.50 -6.59
C LEU A 64 5.85 8.30 -6.55
N LEU A 65 5.12 9.13 -5.80
CA LEU A 65 3.67 9.02 -5.71
C LEU A 65 3.01 9.40 -7.04
N THR A 66 2.12 8.55 -7.54
CA THR A 66 1.40 8.81 -8.78
C THR A 66 -0.02 8.26 -8.75
N GLY A 67 -0.96 8.99 -9.37
CA GLY A 67 -2.29 8.50 -9.71
C GLY A 67 -2.43 8.12 -11.18
N GLY A 68 -1.31 8.00 -11.90
CA GLY A 68 -1.28 7.66 -13.32
C GLY A 68 -1.60 6.20 -13.61
N ASP A 69 -1.91 5.91 -14.88
CA ASP A 69 -2.25 4.59 -15.40
C ASP A 69 -1.05 3.88 -16.08
N GLU A 70 0.15 4.44 -15.97
CA GLU A 70 1.40 3.85 -16.44
C GLU A 70 2.55 4.21 -15.49
N VAL A 71 3.43 3.25 -15.24
CA VAL A 71 4.69 3.42 -14.51
C VAL A 71 5.85 2.97 -15.37
N GLU A 72 6.97 3.68 -15.27
CA GLU A 72 8.21 3.32 -15.94
C GLU A 72 9.19 2.73 -14.93
N VAL A 73 9.79 1.59 -15.28
CA VAL A 73 10.71 0.84 -14.42
C VAL A 73 11.95 0.41 -15.20
N ILE A 74 13.07 0.21 -14.51
CA ILE A 74 14.31 -0.28 -15.14
C ILE A 74 14.36 -1.80 -15.18
N SER A 75 13.90 -2.46 -14.12
CA SER A 75 13.97 -3.92 -14.00
C SER A 75 12.73 -4.59 -14.59
N THR A 76 12.95 -5.74 -15.22
CA THR A 76 11.88 -6.67 -15.63
C THR A 76 11.34 -7.49 -14.46
N GLU A 77 11.98 -7.43 -13.29
CA GLU A 77 11.64 -8.19 -12.09
C GLU A 77 10.96 -7.30 -11.06
N THR A 78 9.88 -6.64 -11.48
CA THR A 78 9.09 -5.73 -10.65
C THR A 78 7.68 -6.26 -10.43
N SER A 79 7.08 -5.98 -9.27
CA SER A 79 5.69 -6.35 -9.01
C SER A 79 4.94 -5.33 -8.16
N GLY A 80 3.63 -5.27 -8.34
CA GLY A 80 2.72 -4.46 -7.53
C GLY A 80 2.24 -5.16 -6.28
N GLU A 81 2.13 -4.43 -5.17
CA GLU A 81 1.60 -4.91 -3.88
C GLU A 81 0.38 -4.09 -3.48
N VAL A 82 -0.79 -4.70 -3.23
CA VAL A 82 -1.97 -3.93 -2.78
C VAL A 82 -1.87 -3.51 -1.32
N GLU A 83 -2.16 -2.25 -1.08
CA GLU A 83 -2.18 -1.65 0.25
C GLU A 83 -3.36 -0.70 0.41
N TYR A 84 -3.85 -0.54 1.64
CA TYR A 84 -4.62 0.66 1.94
C TYR A 84 -3.64 1.83 2.10
N VAL A 85 -4.06 3.02 1.70
CA VAL A 85 -3.22 4.22 1.73
C VAL A 85 -3.92 5.29 2.54
N ALA A 86 -3.28 5.75 3.62
CA ALA A 86 -3.79 6.83 4.45
C ALA A 86 -3.21 8.17 3.98
N PHE A 87 -4.10 9.12 3.71
CA PHE A 87 -3.78 10.53 3.49
C PHE A 87 -4.17 11.28 4.75
N ALA A 88 -3.18 11.64 5.56
CA ALA A 88 -3.38 12.25 6.86
C ALA A 88 -2.88 13.71 6.88
N ASP A 89 -3.80 14.61 7.24
CA ASP A 89 -3.51 15.97 7.66
C ASP A 89 -4.50 16.32 8.78
N ARG A 90 -5.35 17.35 8.62
CA ARG A 90 -6.44 17.62 9.59
C ARG A 90 -7.51 16.52 9.60
N ASP A 91 -7.80 16.01 8.40
CA ASP A 91 -8.68 14.88 8.17
C ASP A 91 -7.85 13.69 7.68
N VAL A 92 -8.40 12.49 7.86
CA VAL A 92 -7.80 11.26 7.32
C VAL A 92 -8.70 10.71 6.22
N PHE A 93 -8.11 10.52 5.04
CA PHE A 93 -8.75 9.86 3.91
C PHE A 93 -8.05 8.53 3.63
N ILE A 94 -8.83 7.52 3.25
CA ILE A 94 -8.31 6.19 2.90
C ILE A 94 -8.54 5.94 1.43
N SER A 95 -7.47 5.56 0.73
CA SER A 95 -7.50 5.07 -0.64
C SER A 95 -6.91 3.65 -0.71
N VAL A 96 -6.84 3.09 -1.91
CA VAL A 96 -6.09 1.87 -2.22
C VAL A 96 -4.94 2.21 -3.14
N GLY A 97 -3.79 1.56 -2.93
CA GLY A 97 -2.60 1.81 -3.72
C GLY A 97 -1.82 0.55 -4.01
N SER A 98 -0.83 0.71 -4.88
CA SER A 98 0.16 -0.29 -5.19
C SER A 98 1.56 0.21 -4.81
N ASP A 99 2.19 -0.45 -3.83
CA ASP A 99 3.60 -0.24 -3.51
C ASP A 99 4.46 -1.03 -4.51
N HIS A 100 4.57 -0.50 -5.73
CA HIS A 100 5.33 -1.15 -6.78
C HIS A 100 6.80 -1.26 -6.36
N THR A 101 7.38 -2.44 -6.53
CA THR A 101 8.67 -2.80 -5.92
C THR A 101 9.54 -3.57 -6.90
N ASP A 102 10.84 -3.24 -6.91
CA ASP A 102 11.87 -3.98 -7.65
C ASP A 102 12.37 -5.17 -6.83
N ARG A 103 11.99 -6.38 -7.22
CA ARG A 103 12.31 -7.61 -6.49
C ARG A 103 13.77 -8.01 -6.64
N SER A 104 14.43 -7.57 -7.72
CA SER A 104 15.86 -7.81 -7.93
C SER A 104 16.72 -7.03 -6.93
N ILE A 105 16.24 -5.87 -6.45
CA ILE A 105 16.91 -5.02 -5.46
C ILE A 105 16.45 -5.35 -4.04
N GLU A 106 15.19 -5.75 -3.85
CA GLU A 106 14.60 -5.92 -2.52
C GLU A 106 15.32 -6.99 -1.70
N GLY A 107 15.78 -8.06 -2.35
CA GLY A 107 16.62 -9.09 -1.71
C GLY A 107 17.97 -8.58 -1.18
N ILE A 108 18.37 -7.37 -1.58
CA ILE A 108 19.61 -6.70 -1.13
C ILE A 108 19.28 -5.58 -0.12
N SER A 109 18.28 -4.74 -0.42
CA SER A 109 17.80 -3.68 0.48
C SER A 109 16.37 -3.29 0.12
N ILE A 110 15.48 -3.45 1.11
CA ILE A 110 14.06 -3.07 1.02
C ILE A 110 13.94 -1.58 0.69
N GLU A 111 14.68 -0.71 1.39
CA GLU A 111 14.57 0.74 1.24
C GLU A 111 14.97 1.19 -0.17
N LYS A 112 16.04 0.59 -0.73
CA LYS A 112 16.49 0.91 -2.10
C LYS A 112 15.48 0.44 -3.14
N ALA A 113 14.93 -0.76 -3.00
CA ALA A 113 13.92 -1.29 -3.90
C ALA A 113 12.63 -0.46 -3.88
N LYS A 114 12.25 0.02 -2.70
CA LYS A 114 11.07 0.86 -2.52
C LYS A 114 11.32 2.26 -3.10
N GLN A 115 12.53 2.79 -2.98
CA GLN A 115 12.92 4.08 -3.55
C GLN A 115 13.13 4.05 -5.08
N SER A 116 13.29 2.88 -5.70
CA SER A 116 13.50 2.73 -7.14
C SER A 116 12.22 2.63 -7.97
N CYS A 117 11.06 2.43 -7.33
CA CYS A 117 9.79 2.20 -8.02
C CYS A 117 8.67 3.16 -7.59
N PRO A 118 7.75 3.52 -8.50
CA PRO A 118 6.61 4.39 -8.18
C PRO A 118 5.66 3.81 -7.13
N LYS A 119 4.97 4.70 -6.43
CA LYS A 119 3.89 4.39 -5.48
C LYS A 119 2.58 4.82 -6.10
N VAL A 120 1.82 3.84 -6.62
CA VAL A 120 0.60 4.10 -7.37
C VAL A 120 -0.57 4.18 -6.41
N VAL A 121 -1.52 5.10 -6.61
CA VAL A 121 -2.68 5.24 -5.73
C VAL A 121 -3.94 5.58 -6.52
N ALA A 122 -5.07 5.02 -6.11
CA ALA A 122 -6.36 5.44 -6.63
C ALA A 122 -6.63 6.89 -6.22
N GLN A 123 -7.13 7.70 -7.16
CA GLN A 123 -7.58 9.06 -6.84
C GLN A 123 -8.91 9.06 -6.08
N LYS A 124 -9.68 7.96 -6.17
CA LYS A 124 -10.87 7.78 -5.33
C LYS A 124 -10.45 7.46 -3.90
N ALA A 125 -11.07 8.13 -2.92
CA ALA A 125 -10.82 7.89 -1.50
C ALA A 125 -12.12 7.91 -0.69
N TRP A 126 -12.08 7.41 0.54
CA TRP A 126 -13.15 7.49 1.53
C TRP A 126 -12.71 8.33 2.72
N ALA A 127 -13.62 9.06 3.34
CA ALA A 127 -13.37 9.62 4.66
C ALA A 127 -13.16 8.46 5.66
N TYR A 128 -12.08 8.50 6.44
CA TYR A 128 -11.78 7.42 7.39
C TYR A 128 -12.91 7.22 8.40
N GLN A 129 -13.53 8.33 8.82
CA GLN A 129 -14.65 8.34 9.76
C GLN A 129 -15.85 7.50 9.30
N ASP A 130 -16.04 7.33 7.98
CA ASP A 130 -17.17 6.58 7.42
C ASP A 130 -16.92 5.07 7.39
N VAL A 131 -15.68 4.62 7.63
CA VAL A 131 -15.29 3.20 7.55
C VAL A 131 -14.67 2.65 8.82
N LYS A 132 -14.22 3.51 9.74
CA LYS A 132 -13.49 3.09 10.95
C LYS A 132 -14.26 2.10 11.82
N ASP A 133 -15.59 2.21 11.87
CA ASP A 133 -16.44 1.38 12.75
C ASP A 133 -16.65 -0.04 12.19
N HIS A 134 -16.30 -0.27 10.92
CA HIS A 134 -16.34 -1.57 10.24
C HIS A 134 -15.06 -1.86 9.46
N TRP A 135 -13.94 -1.27 9.89
CA TRP A 135 -12.64 -1.34 9.21
C TRP A 135 -12.23 -2.78 8.86
N ASP A 136 -12.46 -3.70 9.80
CA ASP A 136 -12.07 -5.10 9.69
C ASP A 136 -12.86 -5.90 8.67
N GLU A 137 -14.00 -5.38 8.21
CA GLU A 137 -14.84 -5.98 7.16
C GLU A 137 -14.40 -5.56 5.76
N LEU A 138 -13.58 -4.51 5.63
CA LEU A 138 -13.06 -4.06 4.34
C LEU A 138 -12.12 -5.11 3.74
N VAL A 139 -12.15 -5.24 2.42
CA VAL A 139 -11.35 -6.23 1.70
C VAL A 139 -10.49 -5.55 0.64
N VAL A 140 -9.21 -5.88 0.62
CA VAL A 140 -8.26 -5.47 -0.44
C VAL A 140 -7.97 -6.63 -1.37
N LYS A 141 -7.80 -6.32 -2.66
CA LYS A 141 -7.42 -7.29 -3.70
C LYS A 141 -6.40 -6.70 -4.65
N SER A 142 -5.52 -7.54 -5.17
CA SER A 142 -4.70 -7.20 -6.33
C SER A 142 -4.85 -8.23 -7.44
N TYR A 143 -4.67 -7.77 -8.67
CA TYR A 143 -4.64 -8.60 -9.85
C TYR A 143 -3.38 -8.29 -10.66
N ALA A 144 -2.72 -9.34 -11.16
CA ALA A 144 -1.62 -9.24 -12.09
C ALA A 144 -2.08 -9.70 -13.48
N TYR A 145 -1.75 -8.93 -14.51
CA TYR A 145 -2.07 -9.23 -15.89
C TYR A 145 -0.82 -9.72 -16.61
N SER A 146 -0.72 -11.04 -16.79
CA SER A 146 0.42 -11.66 -17.44
C SER A 146 -0.08 -12.58 -18.55
N GLN A 147 0.54 -12.47 -19.74
CA GLN A 147 0.20 -13.30 -20.90
C GLN A 147 -1.29 -13.24 -21.28
N GLY A 148 -1.89 -12.04 -21.17
CA GLY A 148 -3.32 -11.82 -21.45
C GLY A 148 -4.30 -12.42 -20.43
N LYS A 149 -3.81 -12.92 -19.29
CA LYS A 149 -4.65 -13.47 -18.21
C LYS A 149 -4.63 -12.54 -17.00
N ARG A 150 -5.81 -12.26 -16.47
CA ARG A 150 -6.01 -11.61 -15.18
C ARG A 150 -5.94 -12.65 -14.08
N LEU A 151 -4.92 -12.57 -13.23
CA LEU A 151 -4.70 -13.49 -12.11
C LEU A 151 -4.96 -12.75 -10.80
N LEU A 152 -5.83 -13.30 -9.95
CA LEU A 152 -5.97 -12.80 -8.59
C LEU A 152 -4.65 -13.07 -7.85
N TYR A 153 -4.01 -12.00 -7.41
CA TYR A 153 -2.64 -12.04 -6.92
C TYR A 153 -2.58 -11.93 -5.39
N GLN A 154 -3.44 -11.09 -4.81
CA GLN A 154 -3.60 -10.92 -3.37
C GLN A 154 -5.07 -10.71 -3.03
N GLU A 155 -5.50 -11.21 -1.87
CA GLU A 155 -6.84 -10.96 -1.30
C GLU A 155 -6.79 -11.17 0.21
N ALA A 156 -7.21 -10.15 0.98
CA ALA A 156 -7.46 -10.32 2.41
C ALA A 156 -8.42 -9.24 2.94
N ALA A 157 -9.03 -9.54 4.09
CA ALA A 157 -9.69 -8.53 4.89
C ALA A 157 -8.65 -7.64 5.59
N LEU A 158 -8.97 -6.36 5.79
CA LEU A 158 -8.10 -5.41 6.50
C LEU A 158 -7.92 -5.76 7.98
N SER A 159 -8.75 -6.65 8.52
CA SER A 159 -8.53 -7.28 9.84
C SER A 159 -7.16 -7.96 9.98
N SER A 160 -6.55 -8.37 8.87
CA SER A 160 -5.21 -8.97 8.84
C SER A 160 -4.07 -7.95 8.95
N LEU A 161 -4.32 -6.66 8.68
CA LEU A 161 -3.33 -5.59 8.68
C LEU A 161 -3.50 -4.69 9.91
N ILE A 162 -2.42 -4.07 10.36
CA ILE A 162 -2.44 -3.03 11.39
C ILE A 162 -3.45 -1.93 11.02
N THR A 163 -4.14 -1.34 12.01
CA THR A 163 -5.13 -0.28 11.77
C THR A 163 -4.48 1.06 11.45
N VAL A 164 -5.26 1.98 10.86
CA VAL A 164 -4.84 3.34 10.53
C VAL A 164 -4.33 4.08 11.78
N GLU A 165 -5.05 4.01 12.91
CA GLU A 165 -4.65 4.71 14.15
C GLU A 165 -3.34 4.16 14.69
N THR A 166 -3.15 2.85 14.62
CA THR A 166 -1.94 2.20 15.15
C THR A 166 -0.72 2.59 14.31
N LEU A 167 -0.87 2.65 12.98
CA LEU A 167 0.18 3.14 12.09
C LEU A 167 0.49 4.62 12.30
N LEU A 168 -0.52 5.49 12.37
CA LEU A 168 -0.32 6.92 12.61
C LEU A 168 0.34 7.18 13.99
N ALA A 169 -0.07 6.46 15.02
CA ALA A 169 0.58 6.54 16.34
C ALA A 169 2.05 6.08 16.31
N HIS A 170 2.41 5.15 15.41
CA HIS A 170 3.80 4.77 15.20
C HIS A 170 4.59 5.88 14.51
N VAL A 171 4.01 6.51 13.48
CA VAL A 171 4.59 7.67 12.78
C VAL A 171 4.89 8.82 13.75
N ASP A 172 3.94 9.15 14.62
CA ASP A 172 4.10 10.19 15.65
C ASP A 172 5.24 9.86 16.63
N ARG A 173 5.33 8.60 17.06
CA ARG A 173 6.36 8.14 18.00
C ARG A 173 7.77 8.24 17.39
N GLU A 174 7.92 7.88 16.13
CA GLU A 174 9.17 7.98 15.39
C GLU A 174 9.46 9.43 14.94
N ARG A 175 8.58 10.40 15.29
CA ARG A 175 8.71 11.84 15.04
C ARG A 175 8.83 12.20 13.56
N PHE A 176 8.14 11.44 12.72
CA PHE A 176 7.87 11.85 11.36
C PHE A 176 6.92 13.06 11.34
N GLY A 177 6.87 13.77 10.21
CA GLY A 177 5.98 14.92 10.07
C GLY A 177 4.52 14.47 10.03
N ASP A 178 3.65 15.22 10.69
CA ASP A 178 2.22 14.93 10.88
C ASP A 178 1.30 15.62 9.85
N LYS A 179 1.87 16.47 9.00
CA LYS A 179 1.12 17.22 7.97
C LYS A 179 1.41 16.71 6.58
N GLY A 180 0.37 16.60 5.76
CA GLY A 180 0.50 16.22 4.36
C GLY A 180 1.14 14.84 4.18
N LEU A 181 0.81 13.92 5.07
CA LEU A 181 1.35 12.56 5.11
C LEU A 181 0.55 11.65 4.18
N VAL A 182 1.28 10.90 3.35
CA VAL A 182 0.76 9.74 2.63
C VAL A 182 1.48 8.51 3.16
N LEU A 183 0.72 7.56 3.71
CA LEU A 183 1.24 6.35 4.33
C LEU A 183 0.65 5.11 3.66
N PHE A 184 1.53 4.36 3.01
CA PHE A 184 1.28 3.02 2.50
C PHE A 184 1.34 2.03 3.67
N SER A 185 0.31 1.19 3.82
CA SER A 185 0.11 0.39 5.03
C SER A 185 1.12 -0.73 5.23
N GLY A 186 1.82 -1.17 4.20
CA GLY A 186 2.33 -2.52 4.05
C GLY A 186 1.26 -3.46 3.48
N THR A 187 1.71 -4.48 2.77
CA THR A 187 0.85 -5.36 1.97
C THR A 187 0.44 -6.66 2.67
N VAL A 188 -0.62 -7.28 2.16
CA VAL A 188 -1.07 -8.63 2.52
C VAL A 188 -0.27 -9.72 1.77
N PRO A 189 -0.24 -10.98 2.24
CA PRO A 189 0.47 -12.07 1.56
C PRO A 189 -0.01 -12.36 0.13
N LEU A 190 0.89 -12.93 -0.67
CA LEU A 190 0.55 -13.40 -2.02
C LEU A 190 -0.31 -14.68 -1.96
N LEU A 191 -1.26 -14.79 -2.89
CA LEU A 191 -1.98 -16.04 -3.15
C LEU A 191 -1.18 -17.00 -4.05
N THR A 192 -0.19 -16.47 -4.78
CA THR A 192 0.68 -17.23 -5.67
C THR A 192 1.98 -17.62 -4.95
N LYS A 193 2.60 -18.71 -5.40
CA LYS A 193 3.87 -19.18 -4.83
C LYS A 193 5.04 -18.23 -5.07
N ASN A 194 5.04 -17.57 -6.22
CA ASN A 194 6.11 -16.70 -6.67
C ASN A 194 5.53 -15.32 -7.01
N PHE A 195 6.42 -14.31 -7.04
CA PHE A 195 6.10 -13.02 -7.62
C PHE A 195 5.71 -13.17 -9.10
N ILE A 196 4.73 -12.37 -9.52
CA ILE A 196 4.36 -12.26 -10.93
C ILE A 196 4.89 -10.92 -11.43
N TYR A 197 5.74 -10.98 -12.45
CA TYR A 197 6.19 -9.81 -13.20
C TYR A 197 5.25 -9.65 -14.40
N ALA A 198 4.39 -8.63 -14.34
CA ALA A 198 3.25 -8.45 -15.23
C ALA A 198 3.30 -7.09 -15.93
N ASP A 199 2.66 -7.02 -17.09
CA ASP A 199 2.59 -5.81 -17.91
C ASP A 199 1.56 -4.80 -17.34
N GLU A 200 0.66 -5.27 -16.49
CA GLU A 200 -0.38 -4.45 -15.86
C GLU A 200 -0.75 -5.03 -14.49
N PHE A 201 -1.05 -4.14 -13.55
CA PHE A 201 -1.58 -4.47 -12.23
C PHE A 201 -2.86 -3.68 -11.95
N GLU A 202 -3.75 -4.28 -11.16
CA GLU A 202 -4.95 -3.64 -10.64
C GLU A 202 -5.03 -3.86 -9.14
N VAL A 203 -5.34 -2.80 -8.40
CA VAL A 203 -5.59 -2.84 -6.95
C VAL A 203 -7.03 -2.41 -6.68
N GLU A 204 -7.68 -3.07 -5.73
CA GLU A 204 -9.07 -2.80 -5.35
C GLU A 204 -9.21 -2.82 -3.83
N MET A 205 -10.06 -1.92 -3.31
CA MET A 205 -10.57 -2.00 -1.95
C MET A 205 -12.10 -1.91 -1.99
N SER A 206 -12.75 -2.80 -1.24
CA SER A 206 -14.20 -2.92 -1.20
C SER A 206 -14.72 -2.81 0.24
N ASP A 207 -15.88 -2.18 0.35
CA ASP A 207 -16.65 -2.04 1.57
C ASP A 207 -17.96 -2.83 1.39
N PRO A 208 -18.04 -4.07 1.90
CA PRO A 208 -19.24 -4.90 1.77
C PRO A 208 -20.46 -4.31 2.48
N ARG A 209 -20.24 -3.54 3.55
CA ARG A 209 -21.30 -2.99 4.40
C ARG A 209 -22.01 -1.82 3.73
N LEU A 210 -21.25 -0.96 3.04
CA LEU A 210 -21.78 0.17 2.28
C LEU A 210 -21.98 -0.14 0.78
N ASN A 211 -21.67 -1.37 0.35
CA ASN A 211 -21.77 -1.84 -1.03
C ASN A 211 -21.08 -0.91 -2.04
N ARG A 212 -19.85 -0.52 -1.72
CA ARG A 212 -19.03 0.37 -2.56
C ARG A 212 -17.63 -0.18 -2.74
N ARG A 213 -16.95 0.28 -3.79
CA ARG A 213 -15.57 -0.09 -4.09
C ARG A 213 -14.80 1.07 -4.70
N MET A 214 -13.48 0.96 -4.61
CA MET A 214 -12.52 1.77 -5.36
C MET A 214 -11.47 0.83 -5.96
N SER A 215 -11.00 1.18 -7.15
CA SER A 215 -9.91 0.45 -7.79
C SER A 215 -9.03 1.39 -8.60
N HIS A 216 -7.81 0.95 -8.84
CA HIS A 216 -6.89 1.62 -9.73
C HIS A 216 -6.09 0.59 -10.52
N ARG A 217 -5.84 0.90 -11.79
CA ARG A 217 -5.12 0.04 -12.72
C ARG A 217 -4.01 0.83 -13.37
N TYR A 218 -2.86 0.18 -13.54
CA TYR A 218 -1.73 0.79 -14.20
C TYR A 218 -0.92 -0.24 -14.99
N ARG A 219 -0.34 0.20 -16.11
CA ARG A 219 0.60 -0.57 -16.92
C ARG A 219 2.03 -0.36 -16.43
N VAL A 220 2.87 -1.37 -16.67
CA VAL A 220 4.30 -1.32 -16.39
C VAL A 220 5.04 -1.25 -17.72
N LYS A 221 5.87 -0.23 -17.88
CA LYS A 221 6.72 -0.04 -19.04
C LYS A 221 8.18 -0.14 -18.61
N VAL A 222 8.89 -1.14 -19.16
CA VAL A 222 10.34 -1.28 -18.96
C VAL A 222 11.07 -0.31 -19.90
N LEU A 223 12.05 0.41 -19.37
CA LEU A 223 12.86 1.42 -20.09
C LEU A 223 14.11 0.83 -20.77
#